data_AF-A0A9X3SFS9-F1
#
_entry.id   AF-A0A9X3SFS9-F1
#
_cell.length_a   1.000
_cell.length_b   1.000
_cell.length_c   1.000
_cell.angle_alpha   90.00
_cell.angle_beta   90.00
_cell.angle_gamma   90.00
#
_symmetry.space_group_name_H-M   'P 1'
#
loop_
_entity.id
_entity.type
_entity.pdbx_description
1 polymer ?
#
loop_
_entity_poly.entity_id
_entity_poly.type
_entity_poly.pdbx_seq_one_letter_code
_entity_poly.pdbx_strand_id
1 'polypeptide(L)'
;MGTWYGLWNGGSGYSPPASTDLERFRSLSDAADALRERYNGGSWRQRFNFVFRDPECVLTPGVDHESYIDLYRWPTDADLSLIDLSVIDRRVVFGPRGGVRFE
;
A
#
# COMPACT_ATOMS: atom_id res chain seq x y z
N MET A 1 -7.46 -9.35 -15.45
CA MET A 1 -6.75 -8.31 -14.67
C MET A 1 -6.47 -8.93 -13.31
N GLY A 2 -5.22 -8.92 -12.86
CA GLY A 2 -4.83 -9.56 -11.60
C GLY A 2 -4.97 -8.59 -10.43
N THR A 3 -5.48 -9.08 -9.31
CA THR A 3 -5.52 -8.36 -8.04
C THR A 3 -4.11 -8.23 -7.48
N TRP A 4 -3.82 -7.08 -6.88
CA TRP A 4 -2.60 -6.82 -6.14
C TRP A 4 -2.93 -6.65 -4.67
N TYR A 5 -2.01 -7.08 -3.83
CA TYR A 5 -2.09 -6.93 -2.39
C TYR A 5 -0.90 -6.11 -1.94
N GLY A 6 -1.11 -5.12 -1.07
CA GLY A 6 -0.03 -4.27 -0.65
C GLY A 6 0.04 -3.99 0.83
N LEU A 7 1.25 -3.88 1.35
CA LEU A 7 1.55 -3.40 2.69
C LEU A 7 2.06 -1.98 2.62
N TRP A 8 1.37 -1.11 3.34
CA TRP A 8 1.70 0.31 3.43
C TRP A 8 2.81 0.56 4.46
N ASN A 9 3.91 1.18 4.04
CA ASN A 9 4.92 1.71 4.94
C ASN A 9 4.92 3.24 4.88
N GLY A 10 4.47 3.88 5.96
CA GLY A 10 4.30 5.33 6.03
C GLY A 10 5.54 6.15 6.34
N GLY A 11 6.73 5.53 6.35
CA GLY A 11 7.98 6.24 6.64
C GLY A 11 8.15 6.55 8.12
N SER A 12 8.92 7.61 8.41
CA SER A 12 9.31 7.95 9.77
C SER A 12 8.11 8.34 10.65
N GLY A 13 7.92 7.65 11.77
CA GLY A 13 6.83 7.89 12.72
C GLY A 13 5.65 6.93 12.59
N TYR A 14 5.63 6.06 11.57
CA TYR A 14 4.70 4.94 11.50
C TYR A 14 5.27 3.69 12.15
N SER A 15 4.41 2.92 12.81
CA SER A 15 4.73 1.54 13.13
C SER A 15 4.87 0.73 11.83
N PRO A 16 5.79 -0.25 11.80
CA PRO A 16 5.86 -1.19 10.68
C PRO A 16 4.48 -1.85 10.43
N PRO A 17 4.07 -2.05 9.17
CA PRO A 17 2.79 -2.68 8.87
C PRO A 17 2.79 -4.14 9.34
N ALA A 18 1.65 -4.59 9.87
CA ALA A 18 1.42 -6.00 10.16
C ALA A 18 0.86 -6.72 8.93
N SER A 19 0.97 -8.05 8.90
CA SER A 19 0.35 -8.86 7.83
C SER A 19 -1.17 -8.67 7.74
N THR A 20 -1.82 -8.28 8.84
CA THR A 20 -3.25 -7.96 8.90
C THR A 20 -3.61 -6.62 8.25
N ASP A 21 -2.62 -5.78 7.92
CA ASP A 21 -2.82 -4.48 7.26
C ASP A 21 -2.76 -4.58 5.73
N LEU A 22 -2.79 -5.79 5.19
CA LEU A 22 -2.79 -6.03 3.76
C LEU A 22 -3.99 -5.37 3.09
N GLU A 23 -3.72 -4.57 2.06
CA GLU A 23 -4.70 -3.81 1.31
C GLU A 23 -4.86 -4.35 -0.10
N ARG A 24 -6.09 -4.34 -0.62
CA ARG A 24 -6.41 -4.82 -1.96
C ARG A 24 -6.43 -3.69 -2.99
N PHE A 25 -5.65 -3.85 -4.06
CA PHE A 25 -5.60 -2.98 -5.24
C PHE A 25 -6.04 -3.73 -6.49
N ARG A 26 -6.81 -3.08 -7.37
CA ARG A 26 -7.28 -3.73 -8.62
C ARG A 26 -6.23 -3.65 -9.73
N SER A 27 -5.27 -2.75 -9.59
CA SER A 27 -4.20 -2.52 -10.55
C SER A 27 -2.97 -1.91 -9.87
N LEU A 28 -1.84 -1.91 -10.59
CA LEU A 28 -0.65 -1.16 -10.17
C LEU A 28 -0.92 0.36 -10.14
N SER A 29 -1.77 0.86 -11.04
CA SER A 29 -2.18 2.26 -11.07
C SER A 29 -2.93 2.65 -9.80
N ASP A 30 -3.83 1.79 -9.30
CA ASP A 30 -4.55 2.02 -8.04
C ASP A 30 -3.57 2.17 -6.87
N ALA A 31 -2.54 1.32 -6.80
CA ALA A 31 -1.52 1.40 -5.76
C ALA A 31 -0.67 2.67 -5.86
N ALA A 32 -0.33 3.10 -7.08
CA ALA A 32 0.39 4.36 -7.30
C ALA A 32 -0.45 5.58 -6.92
N ASP A 33 -1.74 5.57 -7.26
CA ASP A 33 -2.65 6.65 -6.90
C ASP A 33 -2.88 6.71 -5.40
N ALA A 34 -3.01 5.55 -4.72
CA ALA A 34 -3.08 5.50 -3.26
C ALA A 34 -1.83 6.09 -2.59
N LEU A 35 -0.62 5.78 -3.08
CA LEU A 35 0.61 6.36 -2.55
C LEU A 35 0.63 7.90 -2.72
N ARG A 36 0.23 8.41 -3.88
CA ARG A 36 0.12 9.86 -4.12
C ARG A 36 -0.93 10.51 -3.25
N GLU A 37 -2.08 9.86 -3.10
CA GLU A 37 -3.19 10.38 -2.30
C GLU A 37 -2.73 10.57 -0.86
N ARG A 38 -2.02 9.60 -0.28
CA ARG A 38 -1.51 9.63 1.09
C ARG A 38 -0.48 10.73 1.33
N TYR A 39 0.42 10.94 0.36
CA TYR A 39 1.40 12.02 0.40
C TYR A 39 0.76 13.41 0.38
N ASN A 40 -0.25 13.59 -0.47
CA ASN A 40 -0.96 14.87 -0.55
C ASN A 40 -1.98 15.06 0.58
N GLY A 41 -2.43 13.97 1.19
CA GLY A 41 -3.61 13.93 2.05
C GLY A 41 -3.36 13.97 3.53
N GLY A 42 -2.22 14.49 3.99
CA GLY A 42 -1.92 14.63 5.42
C GLY A 42 -2.98 15.38 6.25
N SER A 43 -3.93 16.09 5.60
CA SER A 43 -5.04 16.81 6.23
C SER A 43 -6.43 16.17 6.03
N TRP A 44 -6.56 15.05 5.31
CA TRP A 44 -7.84 14.36 5.10
C TRP A 44 -7.73 12.84 5.27
N ARG A 45 -8.86 12.19 5.61
CA ARG A 45 -8.89 10.74 5.82
C ARG A 45 -8.79 10.02 4.48
N GLN A 46 -7.88 9.06 4.41
CA GLN A 46 -7.63 8.19 3.26
C GLN A 46 -8.35 6.86 3.46
N ARG A 47 -8.94 6.31 2.42
CA ARG A 47 -9.60 5.00 2.52
C ARG A 47 -8.58 3.89 2.31
N PHE A 48 -8.53 2.95 3.25
CA PHE A 48 -7.76 1.72 3.16
C PHE A 48 -8.73 0.56 2.92
N ASN A 49 -8.49 -0.20 1.86
CA ASN A 49 -9.32 -1.36 1.52
C ASN A 49 -8.69 -2.66 2.03
N PHE A 50 -8.72 -2.83 3.35
CA PHE A 50 -8.10 -3.97 4.02
C PHE A 50 -8.74 -5.30 3.60
N VAL A 51 -7.90 -6.34 3.60
CA VAL A 51 -8.27 -7.71 3.29
C VAL A 51 -8.79 -8.43 4.53
N PHE A 52 -8.06 -8.32 5.64
CA PHE A 52 -8.30 -9.11 6.86
C PHE A 52 -9.13 -8.38 7.91
N ARG A 53 -9.57 -7.15 7.60
CA ARG A 53 -10.44 -6.34 8.44
C ARG A 53 -11.31 -5.43 7.59
N ASP A 54 -12.30 -4.81 8.21
CA ASP A 54 -13.17 -3.86 7.52
C ASP A 54 -12.39 -2.68 6.95
N PRO A 55 -12.78 -2.16 5.77
CA PRO A 55 -12.20 -0.94 5.22
C PRO A 55 -12.29 0.23 6.20
N GLU A 56 -11.21 0.99 6.32
CA GLU A 56 -11.11 2.09 7.29
C GLU A 56 -10.74 3.41 6.59
N CYS A 57 -11.13 4.52 7.19
CA CYS A 57 -10.69 5.86 6.78
C CYS A 57 -9.69 6.40 7.79
N VAL A 58 -8.40 6.36 7.46
CA VAL A 58 -7.28 6.66 8.36
C VAL A 58 -6.61 7.97 7.95
N LEU A 59 -6.19 8.78 8.93
CA LEU A 59 -5.32 9.91 8.64
C LEU A 59 -3.90 9.40 8.42
N THR A 60 -3.24 9.87 7.37
CA THR A 60 -1.83 9.55 7.12
C THR A 60 -0.94 10.78 7.34
N PRO A 61 -0.76 11.28 8.58
CA PRO A 61 0.15 12.39 8.85
C PRO A 61 1.61 11.93 8.66
N GLY A 62 2.46 12.76 8.06
CA GLY A 62 3.90 12.46 7.98
C GLY A 62 4.30 11.48 6.87
N VAL A 63 3.44 11.25 5.87
CA VAL A 63 3.88 10.58 4.64
C VAL A 63 4.92 11.42 3.93
N ASP A 64 6.04 10.79 3.60
CA ASP A 64 7.21 11.44 3.04
C ASP A 64 7.78 10.63 1.87
N HIS A 65 8.95 11.04 1.38
CA HIS A 65 9.62 10.39 0.26
C HIS A 65 10.21 9.01 0.59
N GLU A 66 10.30 8.64 1.87
CA GLU A 66 10.74 7.32 2.32
C GLU A 66 9.58 6.32 2.41
N SER A 67 8.35 6.80 2.28
CA SER A 67 7.16 5.96 2.32
C SER A 67 6.97 5.15 1.03
N TYR A 68 6.44 3.94 1.16
CA TYR A 68 6.28 3.01 0.03
C TYR A 68 5.14 2.00 0.25
N ILE A 69 4.78 1.28 -0.81
CA ILE A 69 3.87 0.13 -0.73
C ILE A 69 4.60 -1.09 -1.30
N ASP A 70 4.80 -2.11 -0.49
CA ASP A 70 5.23 -3.43 -0.97
C ASP A 70 4.06 -4.16 -1.58
N LEU A 71 4.21 -4.67 -2.80
CA LEU A 71 3.16 -5.32 -3.57
C LEU A 71 3.47 -6.80 -3.77
N TYR A 72 2.42 -7.59 -3.60
CA TYR A 72 2.41 -9.04 -3.72
C TYR A 72 1.37 -9.44 -4.75
N ARG A 73 1.74 -10.35 -5.64
CA ARG A 73 0.85 -10.87 -6.66
C ARG A 73 0.23 -12.16 -6.15
N TRP A 74 -1.09 -12.21 -6.10
CA TRP A 74 -1.78 -13.44 -5.74
C TRP A 74 -2.99 -13.69 -6.64
N PRO A 75 -3.28 -14.94 -7.01
CA PRO A 75 -4.30 -15.24 -8.01
C PRO A 75 -5.74 -15.05 -7.49
N THR A 76 -6.01 -15.31 -6.21
CA THR A 76 -7.37 -15.20 -5.65
C THR A 76 -7.37 -14.83 -4.18
N ASP A 77 -8.46 -14.25 -3.68
CA ASP A 77 -8.62 -13.94 -2.26
C ASP A 77 -8.75 -15.19 -1.35
N ALA A 78 -8.93 -16.38 -1.92
CA ALA A 78 -9.26 -17.60 -1.17
C ALA A 78 -8.11 -18.11 -0.29
N ASP A 79 -6.86 -17.79 -0.65
CA ASP A 79 -5.66 -18.35 -0.03
C ASP A 79 -4.67 -17.27 0.44
N LEU A 80 -5.16 -16.11 0.88
CA LEU A 80 -4.28 -15.00 1.25
C LEU A 80 -3.41 -15.28 2.48
N SER A 81 -3.75 -16.30 3.28
CA SER A 81 -2.87 -16.81 4.34
C SER A 81 -1.62 -17.51 3.81
N LEU A 82 -1.57 -17.83 2.51
CA LEU A 82 -0.41 -18.44 1.84
C LEU A 82 0.47 -17.40 1.13
N ILE A 83 0.11 -16.11 1.15
CA ILE A 83 1.00 -15.06 0.65
C ILE A 83 2.27 -15.09 1.49
N ASP A 84 3.39 -15.40 0.83
CA ASP A 84 4.71 -15.26 1.41
C ASP A 84 5.13 -13.79 1.36
N LEU A 85 4.91 -13.08 2.47
CA LEU A 85 5.27 -11.67 2.61
C LEU A 85 6.78 -11.41 2.58
N SER A 86 7.62 -12.44 2.59
CA SER A 86 9.08 -12.31 2.40
C SER A 86 9.48 -12.11 0.95
N VAL A 87 8.60 -12.42 -0.01
CA VAL A 87 8.85 -12.30 -1.45
C VAL A 87 8.06 -11.14 -2.01
N ILE A 88 8.72 -9.98 -2.14
CA ILE A 88 8.12 -8.77 -2.72
C ILE A 88 8.15 -8.90 -4.26
N ASP A 89 6.98 -8.86 -4.91
CA ASP A 89 6.90 -8.85 -6.38
C ASP A 89 7.31 -7.50 -6.97
N ARG A 90 6.82 -6.42 -6.34
CA ARG A 90 7.09 -5.03 -6.75
C ARG A 90 7.03 -4.11 -5.54
N ARG A 91 7.71 -2.96 -5.61
CA ARG A 91 7.55 -1.89 -4.63
C ARG A 91 7.14 -0.59 -5.29
N VAL A 92 6.11 0.07 -4.77
CA VAL A 92 5.69 1.40 -5.20
C VAL A 92 6.39 2.42 -4.31
N VAL A 93 7.22 3.28 -4.90
CA VAL A 93 7.98 4.32 -4.17
C VAL A 93 7.80 5.68 -4.83
N PHE A 94 8.13 6.75 -4.10
CA PHE A 94 8.28 8.06 -4.71
C PHE A 94 9.50 8.11 -5.65
N GLY A 95 9.28 8.65 -6.83
CA GLY A 95 10.31 8.96 -7.81
C GLY A 95 10.72 10.43 -7.76
N PRO A 96 11.71 10.82 -8.58
CA PRO A 96 12.12 12.22 -8.72
C PRO A 96 10.93 13.12 -9.06
N ARG A 97 10.94 14.37 -8.54
CA ARG A 97 9.92 15.40 -8.82
C ARG A 97 8.50 15.03 -8.36
N GLY A 98 8.36 14.18 -7.33
CA GLY A 98 7.04 13.79 -6.79
C GLY A 98 6.27 12.79 -7.66
N GLY A 99 6.94 12.19 -8.65
CA GLY A 99 6.38 11.05 -9.39
C GLY A 99 6.29 9.79 -8.52
N VAL A 100 5.65 8.75 -9.05
CA VAL A 100 5.69 7.40 -8.46
C VAL A 100 6.39 6.47 -9.45
N ARG A 101 7.22 5.56 -8.94
CA ARG A 101 7.88 4.52 -9.72
C ARG A 101 7.69 3.15 -9.07
N PHE A 102 7.89 2.11 -9.86
CA PHE A 102 7.85 0.73 -9.41
C PHE A 102 9.28 0.17 -9.44
N GLU A 103 9.72 -0.39 -8.32
CA GLU A 103 10.96 -1.16 -8.17
C GLU A 103 10.66 -2.67 -8.22
#